data_AF-A0A435GYP3-F1
#
_entry.id   AF-A0A435GYP3-F1
#
_cell.length_a   1.000
_cell.length_b   1.000
_cell.length_c   1.000
_cell.angle_alpha   90.00
_cell.angle_beta   90.00
_cell.angle_gamma   90.00
#
_symmetry.space_group_name_H-M   'P 1'
#
loop_
_entity.id
_entity.type
_entity.pdbx_description
1 polymer ?
#
loop_
_entity_poly.entity_id
_entity_poly.type
_entity_poly.pdbx_seq_one_letter_code
_entity_poly.pdbx_strand_id
1 'polypeptide(L)'
;TLADDSIAVAAEKIKLALSREGLAESIVARSFALIRECSQRLLGMQHHPVQLIGGYALLKGRLAEMETGEGKTLTALLPAATAALAGVPVHIVTVNDYLAQRDADQLRPVYENLGLTVGLVLHGQDPSVRSAAYACDVAYCTNKELTFDYLRDTIALRGRRSGARVLLDKTIGDGQQASQLLLRGLHFAIVDEADSVLVDEARTPLIISRETDDPAATEIYRAALDLAKGLRAGEHYRLLGSERAVRLTERGRALVAGTDASAVGGLWASRRVRLELVEQALS
;
A
#
# COMPACT_ATOMS: atom_id res chain seq x y z
N THR A 1 23.62 33.67 13.26
CA THR A 1 22.51 33.73 12.28
C THR A 1 23.05 33.33 10.93
N LEU A 2 22.45 32.32 10.30
CA LEU A 2 22.78 31.88 8.93
C LEU A 2 22.15 32.86 7.92
N ALA A 3 22.82 33.21 6.82
CA ALA A 3 22.16 33.89 5.69
C ALA A 3 21.24 32.91 4.94
N ASP A 4 20.29 33.37 4.13
CA ASP A 4 19.35 32.46 3.45
C ASP A 4 20.06 31.49 2.48
N ASP A 5 21.05 31.97 1.73
CA ASP A 5 21.92 31.13 0.88
C ASP A 5 22.70 30.06 1.67
N SER A 6 22.81 30.22 2.99
CA SER A 6 23.51 29.27 3.85
C SER A 6 22.61 28.17 4.43
N ILE A 7 21.28 28.27 4.28
CA ILE A 7 20.35 27.20 4.70
C ILE A 7 20.50 25.97 3.80
N ALA A 8 20.48 26.15 2.47
CA ALA A 8 20.67 25.04 1.53
C ALA A 8 22.03 24.34 1.75
N VAL A 9 23.09 25.11 1.97
CA VAL A 9 24.42 24.57 2.31
C VAL A 9 24.41 23.81 3.63
N ALA A 10 23.68 24.29 4.64
CA ALA A 10 23.53 23.60 5.91
C ALA A 10 22.71 22.30 5.77
N ALA A 11 21.63 22.31 4.98
CA ALA A 11 20.81 21.14 4.70
C ALA A 11 21.64 20.04 4.02
N GLU A 12 22.45 20.38 3.02
CA GLU A 12 23.34 19.43 2.35
C GLU A 12 24.41 18.85 3.29
N LYS A 13 24.98 19.67 4.19
CA LYS A 13 25.90 19.18 5.23
C LYS A 13 25.22 18.20 6.19
N ILE A 14 23.98 18.48 6.59
CA ILE A 14 23.19 17.61 7.48
C ILE A 14 22.82 16.31 6.78
N LYS A 15 22.39 16.36 5.52
CA LYS A 15 22.13 15.19 4.67
C LYS A 15 23.37 14.28 4.56
N LEU A 16 24.55 14.87 4.31
CA LEU A 16 25.79 14.10 4.28
C LEU A 16 26.12 13.47 5.64
N ALA A 17 25.89 14.18 6.76
CA ALA A 17 26.11 13.64 8.09
C ALA A 17 25.12 12.50 8.41
N LEU A 18 23.83 12.68 8.13
CA LEU A 18 22.78 11.67 8.32
C LEU A 18 23.08 10.38 7.53
N SER A 19 23.56 10.50 6.29
CA SER A 19 23.91 9.31 5.48
C SER A 19 25.12 8.53 6.01
N ARG A 20 26.05 9.19 6.72
CA ARG A 20 27.29 8.57 7.23
C ARG A 20 27.18 8.06 8.65
N GLU A 21 26.52 8.83 9.50
CA GLU A 21 26.48 8.63 10.95
C GLU A 21 25.07 8.26 11.45
N GLY A 22 24.07 8.22 10.55
CA GLY A 22 22.70 7.89 10.88
C GLY A 22 22.02 8.96 11.75
N LEU A 23 21.03 8.54 12.54
CA LEU A 23 20.24 9.39 13.43
C LEU A 23 20.95 9.64 14.78
N ALA A 24 22.26 9.92 14.76
CA ALA A 24 22.99 10.29 15.97
C ALA A 24 22.39 11.56 16.59
N GLU A 25 22.30 11.62 17.92
CA GLU A 25 21.57 12.69 18.62
C GLU A 25 22.10 14.09 18.28
N SER A 26 23.42 14.22 18.12
CA SER A 26 24.08 15.48 17.73
C SER A 26 23.73 15.94 16.31
N ILE A 27 23.42 15.01 15.40
CA ILE A 27 22.98 15.32 14.03
C ILE A 27 21.50 15.64 14.01
N VAL A 28 20.69 14.86 14.73
CA VAL A 28 19.26 15.13 14.89
C VAL A 28 19.04 16.52 15.50
N ALA A 29 19.80 16.88 16.53
CA ALA A 29 19.74 18.22 17.13
C ALA A 29 20.07 19.33 16.13
N ARG A 30 21.09 19.13 15.27
CA ARG A 30 21.44 20.08 14.20
C ARG A 30 20.34 20.16 13.13
N SER A 31 19.76 19.03 12.75
CA SER A 31 18.62 18.95 11.83
C SER A 31 17.42 19.73 12.37
N PHE A 32 17.04 19.48 13.62
CA PHE A 32 15.93 20.16 14.27
C PHE A 32 16.19 21.67 14.42
N ALA A 33 17.42 22.06 14.74
CA ALA A 33 17.80 23.48 14.80
C ALA A 33 17.65 24.16 13.43
N LEU A 34 18.06 23.50 12.33
CA LEU A 34 17.90 24.03 10.99
C LEU A 34 16.42 24.14 10.60
N ILE A 35 15.64 23.07 10.79
CA ILE A 35 14.20 23.03 10.48
C ILE A 35 13.45 24.11 11.26
N ARG A 36 13.76 24.29 12.55
CA ARG A 36 13.20 25.33 13.41
C ARG A 36 13.51 26.74 12.90
N GLU A 37 14.73 26.98 12.45
CA GLU A 37 15.14 28.25 11.86
C GLU A 37 14.39 28.51 10.54
N CYS A 38 14.29 27.52 9.65
CA CYS A 38 13.53 27.62 8.40
C CYS A 38 12.05 27.92 8.66
N SER A 39 11.44 27.21 9.61
CA SER A 39 10.04 27.43 9.98
C SER A 39 9.81 28.85 10.50
N GLN A 40 10.69 29.37 11.35
CA GLN A 40 10.57 30.72 11.87
C GLN A 40 10.68 31.77 10.75
N ARG A 41 11.59 31.58 9.79
CA ARG A 41 11.79 32.54 8.68
C ARG A 41 10.66 32.53 7.67
N LEU A 42 10.19 31.34 7.30
CA LEU A 42 9.27 31.16 6.18
C LEU A 42 7.81 31.21 6.62
N LEU A 43 7.51 30.70 7.81
CA LEU A 43 6.15 30.60 8.34
C LEU A 43 5.88 31.56 9.50
N GLY A 44 6.91 32.20 10.04
CA GLY A 44 6.79 32.99 11.28
C GLY A 44 6.52 32.12 12.52
N MET A 45 6.72 30.80 12.41
CA MET A 45 6.39 29.83 13.45
C MET A 45 7.66 29.21 14.02
N GLN A 46 7.98 29.50 15.28
CA GLN A 46 9.12 28.91 15.97
C GLN A 46 8.66 27.70 16.79
N HIS A 47 9.34 26.56 16.65
CA HIS A 47 9.06 25.43 17.51
C HIS A 47 9.28 25.77 18.99
N HIS A 48 8.32 25.38 19.84
CA HIS A 48 8.44 25.41 21.29
C HIS A 48 9.27 24.22 21.80
N PRO A 49 9.85 24.29 23.03
CA PRO A 49 10.60 23.17 23.60
C PRO A 49 9.84 21.85 23.64
N VAL A 50 8.53 21.89 23.96
CA VAL A 50 7.67 20.69 23.98
C VAL A 50 7.52 20.06 22.60
N GLN A 51 7.47 20.87 21.54
CA GLN A 51 7.40 20.41 20.15
C GLN A 51 8.73 19.76 19.71
N LEU A 52 9.88 20.27 20.18
CA LEU A 52 11.18 19.62 19.94
C LEU A 52 11.25 18.24 20.61
N ILE A 53 10.73 18.10 21.84
CA ILE A 53 10.65 16.83 22.55
C ILE A 53 9.71 15.87 21.83
N GLY A 54 8.50 16.33 21.45
CA GLY A 54 7.52 15.55 20.70
C GLY A 54 8.08 15.07 19.36
N GLY A 55 8.72 15.96 18.60
CA GLY A 55 9.35 15.62 17.33
C GLY A 55 10.45 14.57 17.48
N TYR A 56 11.24 14.63 18.57
CA TYR A 56 12.27 13.62 18.84
C TYR A 56 11.67 12.28 19.22
N ALA A 57 10.58 12.27 20.00
CA ALA A 57 9.84 11.06 20.33
C ALA A 57 9.26 10.38 19.08
N LEU A 58 8.65 11.16 18.17
CA LEU A 58 8.14 10.67 16.89
C LEU A 58 9.27 10.08 16.01
N LEU A 59 10.43 10.74 15.94
CA LEU A 59 11.59 10.23 15.18
C LEU A 59 12.09 8.88 15.72
N LYS A 60 11.90 8.62 17.02
CA LYS A 60 12.24 7.35 17.67
C LYS A 60 11.12 6.29 17.58
N GLY A 61 10.07 6.54 16.79
CA GLY A 61 8.95 5.62 16.62
C GLY A 61 8.05 5.50 17.84
N ARG A 62 7.97 6.54 18.67
CA ARG A 62 7.08 6.59 19.84
C ARG A 62 5.83 7.41 19.55
N LEU A 63 4.78 7.17 20.34
CA LEU A 63 3.60 8.03 20.39
C LEU A 63 3.93 9.31 21.17
N ALA A 64 3.62 10.48 20.59
CA ALA A 64 3.72 11.77 21.25
C ALA A 64 2.31 12.30 21.51
N GLU A 65 1.86 12.21 22.77
CA GLU A 65 0.59 12.79 23.19
C GLU A 65 0.76 14.30 23.40
N MET A 66 -0.01 15.07 22.65
CA MET A 66 0.02 16.54 22.67
C MET A 66 -1.42 17.02 22.57
N GLU A 67 -1.80 17.94 23.46
CA GLU A 67 -3.14 18.51 23.48
C GLU A 67 -3.46 19.26 22.17
N THR A 68 -4.75 19.33 21.85
CA THR A 68 -5.20 20.11 20.70
C THR A 68 -4.77 21.57 20.86
N GLY A 69 -4.08 22.11 19.86
CA GLY A 69 -3.52 23.47 19.89
C GLY A 69 -2.03 23.54 20.21
N GLU A 70 -1.39 22.45 20.67
CA GLU A 70 0.06 22.39 20.92
C GLU A 70 0.91 22.35 19.63
N GLY A 71 0.28 22.39 18.45
CA GLY A 71 0.95 22.43 17.15
C GLY A 71 1.52 21.07 16.71
N LYS A 72 0.68 20.02 16.71
CA LYS A 72 1.01 18.68 16.18
C LYS A 72 1.58 18.73 14.75
N THR A 73 0.93 19.48 13.85
CA THR A 73 1.37 19.68 12.46
C THR A 73 2.80 20.21 12.38
N LEU A 74 3.10 21.29 13.12
CA LEU A 74 4.44 21.88 13.14
C LEU A 74 5.47 20.94 13.81
N THR A 75 5.04 20.18 14.82
CA THR A 75 5.88 19.18 15.48
C THR A 75 6.27 18.04 14.54
N ALA A 76 5.34 17.55 13.72
CA ALA A 76 5.56 16.47 12.75
C ALA A 76 6.56 16.84 11.64
N LEU A 77 6.70 18.13 11.32
CA LEU A 77 7.71 18.63 10.37
C LEU A 77 9.14 18.23 10.78
N LEU A 78 9.47 18.25 12.08
CA LEU A 78 10.81 17.97 12.58
C LEU A 78 11.31 16.54 12.23
N PRO A 79 10.60 15.46 12.63
CA PRO A 79 10.97 14.10 12.27
C PRO A 79 10.81 13.84 10.77
N ALA A 80 9.78 14.39 10.12
CA ALA A 80 9.53 14.17 8.69
C ALA A 80 10.68 14.71 7.83
N ALA A 81 11.05 15.98 8.01
CA ALA A 81 12.15 16.57 7.25
C ALA A 81 13.50 15.92 7.60
N THR A 82 13.73 15.53 8.86
CA THR A 82 14.97 14.85 9.26
C THR A 82 15.09 13.47 8.60
N ALA A 83 14.02 12.67 8.59
CA ALA A 83 14.01 11.36 7.94
C ALA A 83 14.15 11.49 6.41
N ALA A 84 13.46 12.47 5.81
CA ALA A 84 13.57 12.77 4.38
C ALA A 84 14.99 13.23 3.98
N LEU A 85 15.64 14.09 4.79
CA LEU A 85 17.06 14.47 4.60
C LEU A 85 18.01 13.28 4.73
N ALA A 86 17.64 12.24 5.49
CA ALA A 86 18.40 10.98 5.55
C ALA A 86 18.14 10.07 4.33
N GLY A 87 17.33 10.49 3.36
CA GLY A 87 16.96 9.72 2.18
C GLY A 87 15.88 8.66 2.46
N VAL A 88 15.21 8.74 3.60
CA VAL A 88 14.12 7.81 3.96
C VAL A 88 12.79 8.38 3.46
N PRO A 89 12.06 7.67 2.59
CA PRO A 89 10.71 8.09 2.18
C PRO A 89 9.76 8.23 3.37
N VAL A 90 9.09 9.38 3.47
CA VAL A 90 8.17 9.68 4.59
C VAL A 90 6.73 9.77 4.11
N HIS A 91 5.82 9.10 4.81
CA HIS A 91 4.38 9.33 4.69
C HIS A 91 3.88 10.13 5.90
N ILE A 92 3.17 11.23 5.67
CA ILE A 92 2.36 11.86 6.71
C ILE A 92 0.91 11.46 6.45
N VAL A 93 0.33 10.75 7.43
CA VAL A 93 -1.00 10.18 7.35
C VAL A 93 -1.93 11.02 8.20
N THR A 94 -2.95 11.62 7.58
CA THR A 94 -3.99 12.38 8.27
C THR A 94 -5.34 11.66 8.17
N VAL A 95 -6.35 12.15 8.91
CA VAL A 95 -7.70 11.57 8.92
C VAL A 95 -8.55 11.94 7.69
N ASN A 96 -8.22 13.02 6.98
CA ASN A 96 -8.96 13.42 5.78
C ASN A 96 -8.14 14.26 4.79
N ASP A 97 -8.61 14.29 3.55
CA ASP A 97 -8.00 14.96 2.40
C ASP A 97 -7.79 16.46 2.62
N TYR A 98 -8.72 17.13 3.30
CA TYR A 98 -8.59 18.56 3.60
C TYR A 98 -7.39 18.83 4.51
N LEU A 99 -7.24 18.07 5.60
CA LEU A 99 -6.09 18.20 6.50
C LEU A 99 -4.78 17.81 5.81
N ALA A 100 -4.79 16.77 4.98
CA ALA A 100 -3.62 16.39 4.19
C ALA A 100 -3.15 17.53 3.27
N GLN A 101 -4.08 18.13 2.51
CA GLN A 101 -3.78 19.25 1.61
C GLN A 101 -3.32 20.49 2.40
N ARG A 102 -4.07 20.88 3.44
CA ARG A 102 -3.77 22.06 4.26
C ARG A 102 -2.36 21.97 4.84
N ASP A 103 -2.02 20.85 5.45
CA ASP A 103 -0.73 20.68 6.14
C ASP A 103 0.41 20.56 5.13
N ALA A 104 0.19 19.90 3.99
CA ALA A 104 1.15 19.86 2.90
C ALA A 104 1.45 21.27 2.38
N ASP A 105 0.42 22.08 2.09
CA ASP A 105 0.59 23.44 1.55
C ASP A 105 1.22 24.39 2.56
N GLN A 106 0.81 24.31 3.82
CA GLN A 106 1.35 25.15 4.89
C GLN A 106 2.84 24.88 5.11
N LEU A 107 3.27 23.61 5.06
CA LEU A 107 4.65 23.22 5.39
C LEU A 107 5.56 23.09 4.16
N ARG A 108 5.00 23.06 2.94
CA ARG A 108 5.73 22.97 1.67
C ARG A 108 6.88 23.96 1.55
N PRO A 109 6.74 25.26 1.88
CA PRO A 109 7.85 26.21 1.78
C PRO A 109 9.08 25.77 2.60
N VAL A 110 8.87 25.16 3.76
CA VAL A 110 9.98 24.70 4.62
C VAL A 110 10.65 23.47 4.03
N TYR A 111 9.89 22.49 3.54
CA TYR A 111 10.46 21.32 2.87
C TYR A 111 11.26 21.71 1.62
N GLU A 112 10.70 22.56 0.77
CA GLU A 112 11.35 22.99 -0.49
C GLU A 112 12.62 23.82 -0.21
N ASN A 113 12.62 24.64 0.84
CA ASN A 113 13.81 25.39 1.26
C ASN A 113 14.93 24.49 1.81
N LEU A 114 14.59 23.32 2.34
CA LEU A 114 15.53 22.27 2.73
C LEU A 114 15.96 21.37 1.56
N GLY A 115 15.47 21.64 0.34
CA GLY A 115 15.75 20.84 -0.86
C GLY A 115 14.98 19.53 -0.94
N LEU A 116 13.85 19.42 -0.23
CA LEU A 116 12.98 18.25 -0.22
C LEU A 116 11.73 18.48 -1.07
N THR A 117 11.26 17.41 -1.70
CA THR A 117 10.02 17.39 -2.50
C THR A 117 8.82 16.93 -1.66
N VAL A 118 7.66 17.54 -1.90
CA VAL A 118 6.41 17.23 -1.19
C VAL A 118 5.31 16.82 -2.16
N GLY A 119 4.84 15.59 -2.02
CA GLY A 119 3.71 15.02 -2.75
C GLY A 119 2.43 15.00 -1.91
N LEU A 120 1.29 14.98 -2.59
CA LEU A 120 -0.02 14.87 -1.96
C LEU A 120 -0.88 13.87 -2.71
N VAL A 121 -1.41 12.90 -1.98
CA VAL A 121 -2.32 11.87 -2.49
C VAL A 121 -3.71 12.14 -1.96
N LEU A 122 -4.63 12.41 -2.89
CA LEU A 122 -6.04 12.67 -2.62
C LEU A 122 -6.93 11.62 -3.29
N HIS A 123 -8.16 11.56 -2.83
CA HIS A 123 -9.18 10.72 -3.45
C HIS A 123 -9.41 11.09 -4.92
N GLY A 124 -9.64 10.08 -5.76
CA GLY A 124 -10.00 10.26 -7.18
C GLY A 124 -8.85 10.69 -8.11
N GLN A 125 -7.63 10.85 -7.62
CA GLN A 125 -6.47 11.12 -8.47
C GLN A 125 -6.09 9.94 -9.37
N ASP A 126 -5.64 10.25 -10.58
CA ASP A 126 -5.12 9.25 -11.52
C ASP A 126 -3.87 8.53 -10.96
N PRO A 127 -3.67 7.24 -11.30
CA PRO A 127 -2.51 6.46 -10.87
C PRO A 127 -1.15 7.15 -11.12
N SER A 128 -1.00 7.87 -12.24
CA SER A 128 0.23 8.59 -12.57
C SER A 128 0.52 9.74 -11.60
N VAL A 129 -0.51 10.48 -11.20
CA VAL A 129 -0.41 11.57 -10.22
C VAL A 129 -0.03 11.02 -8.85
N ARG A 130 -0.67 9.91 -8.43
CA ARG A 130 -0.37 9.24 -7.16
C ARG A 130 1.06 8.71 -7.14
N SER A 131 1.49 8.05 -8.21
CA SER A 131 2.86 7.53 -8.34
C SER A 131 3.90 8.66 -8.23
N ALA A 132 3.66 9.79 -8.89
CA ALA A 132 4.51 10.98 -8.78
C ALA A 132 4.52 11.55 -7.35
N ALA A 133 3.37 11.59 -6.67
CA ALA A 133 3.28 12.05 -5.28
C ALA A 133 4.05 11.14 -4.31
N TYR A 134 3.96 9.81 -4.46
CA TYR A 134 4.74 8.87 -3.64
C TYR A 134 6.24 8.87 -3.95
N ALA A 135 6.63 9.36 -5.13
CA ALA A 135 8.04 9.52 -5.50
C ALA A 135 8.71 10.70 -4.76
N CYS A 136 7.94 11.66 -4.23
CA CYS A 136 8.45 12.76 -3.42
C CYS A 136 9.04 12.29 -2.09
N ASP A 137 9.97 13.07 -1.53
CA ASP A 137 10.66 12.78 -0.26
C ASP A 137 9.67 12.65 0.90
N VAL A 138 8.65 13.51 0.91
CA VAL A 138 7.52 13.46 1.84
C VAL A 138 6.22 13.39 1.06
N ALA A 139 5.35 12.43 1.39
CA ALA A 139 4.02 12.30 0.80
C ALA A 139 2.95 12.44 1.88
N TYR A 140 2.07 13.43 1.72
CA TYR A 140 0.85 13.58 2.53
C TYR A 140 -0.27 12.75 1.92
N CYS A 141 -1.01 12.03 2.76
CA CYS A 141 -2.11 11.17 2.33
C CYS A 141 -3.05 10.88 3.51
N THR A 142 -4.20 10.28 3.22
CA THR A 142 -5.04 9.67 4.26
C THR A 142 -4.68 8.20 4.44
N ASN A 143 -5.04 7.65 5.59
CA ASN A 143 -4.87 6.23 5.90
C ASN A 143 -5.57 5.32 4.88
N LYS A 144 -6.76 5.73 4.41
CA LYS A 144 -7.54 5.01 3.39
C LYS A 144 -6.81 4.96 2.06
N GLU A 145 -6.35 6.11 1.56
CA GLU A 145 -5.68 6.18 0.26
C GLU A 145 -4.36 5.38 0.26
N LEU A 146 -3.55 5.51 1.33
CA LEU A 146 -2.31 4.74 1.48
C LEU A 146 -2.57 3.23 1.52
N THR A 147 -3.59 2.80 2.27
CA THR A 147 -3.91 1.38 2.39
C THR A 147 -4.48 0.81 1.09
N PHE A 148 -5.37 1.53 0.41
CA PHE A 148 -5.89 1.08 -0.88
C PHE A 148 -4.82 1.01 -1.96
N ASP A 149 -3.85 1.94 -1.97
CA ASP A 149 -2.70 1.84 -2.87
C ASP A 149 -1.80 0.65 -2.58
N TYR A 150 -1.54 0.38 -1.31
CA TYR A 150 -0.83 -0.82 -0.92
C TYR A 150 -1.55 -2.11 -1.37
N LEU A 151 -2.87 -2.16 -1.23
CA LEU A 151 -3.67 -3.29 -1.68
C LEU A 151 -3.68 -3.41 -3.22
N ARG A 152 -3.78 -2.30 -3.96
CA ARG A 152 -3.67 -2.25 -5.42
C ARG A 152 -2.32 -2.79 -5.91
N ASP A 153 -1.23 -2.30 -5.32
CA ASP A 153 0.13 -2.74 -5.62
C ASP A 153 0.30 -4.23 -5.31
N THR A 154 -0.26 -4.71 -4.19
CA THR A 154 -0.22 -6.13 -3.82
C THR A 154 -0.95 -7.01 -4.83
N ILE A 155 -2.12 -6.58 -5.32
CA ILE A 155 -2.88 -7.29 -6.36
C ILE A 155 -2.09 -7.32 -7.68
N ALA A 156 -1.51 -6.18 -8.08
CA ALA A 156 -0.67 -6.09 -9.28
C ALA A 156 0.56 -7.03 -9.20
N LEU A 157 1.17 -7.14 -8.02
CA LEU A 157 2.31 -8.02 -7.76
C LEU A 157 1.93 -9.51 -7.71
N ARG A 158 0.75 -9.88 -7.20
CA ARG A 158 0.29 -11.29 -7.19
C ARG A 158 0.18 -11.90 -8.59
N GLY A 159 -0.08 -11.07 -9.61
CA GLY A 159 -0.03 -11.47 -11.01
C GLY A 159 1.38 -11.76 -11.54
N ARG A 160 2.44 -11.30 -10.83
CA ARG A 160 3.86 -11.34 -11.24
C ARG A 160 4.66 -12.26 -10.31
N ARG A 161 4.47 -13.57 -10.47
CA ARG A 161 4.83 -14.66 -9.53
C ARG A 161 6.34 -14.88 -9.21
N SER A 162 7.26 -13.97 -9.46
CA SER A 162 8.63 -14.11 -8.93
C SER A 162 9.34 -12.77 -8.70
N GLY A 163 9.97 -12.62 -7.53
CA GLY A 163 10.76 -11.42 -7.17
C GLY A 163 11.92 -11.17 -8.15
N ALA A 164 12.47 -12.23 -8.76
CA ALA A 164 13.43 -12.12 -9.85
C ALA A 164 12.84 -11.44 -11.09
N ARG A 165 11.57 -11.67 -11.42
CA ARG A 165 10.92 -11.06 -12.59
C ARG A 165 10.60 -9.58 -12.37
N VAL A 166 10.26 -9.18 -11.14
CA VAL A 166 10.11 -7.76 -10.79
C VAL A 166 11.43 -6.99 -10.93
N LEU A 167 12.55 -7.61 -10.52
CA LEU A 167 13.89 -7.02 -10.70
C LEU A 167 14.29 -6.94 -12.18
N LEU A 168 14.00 -7.98 -12.96
CA LEU A 168 14.25 -8.02 -14.41
C LEU A 168 13.40 -6.99 -15.17
N ASP A 169 12.12 -6.82 -14.83
CA ASP A 169 11.26 -5.79 -15.43
C ASP A 169 11.80 -4.37 -15.18
N LYS A 170 12.39 -4.13 -13.99
CA LYS A 170 13.03 -2.84 -13.66
C LYS A 170 14.36 -2.59 -14.38
N THR A 171 15.05 -3.64 -14.83
CA THR A 171 16.40 -3.53 -15.44
C THR A 171 16.43 -3.76 -16.95
N ILE A 172 15.50 -4.54 -17.51
CA ILE A 172 15.51 -5.00 -18.91
C ILE A 172 14.23 -4.61 -19.66
N GLY A 173 13.10 -4.39 -18.97
CA GLY A 173 11.84 -4.04 -19.62
C GLY A 173 11.85 -2.62 -20.18
N ASP A 174 11.20 -2.40 -21.32
CA ASP A 174 10.69 -1.08 -21.68
C ASP A 174 9.91 -0.55 -20.46
N GLY A 175 10.32 0.61 -19.92
CA GLY A 175 9.91 1.12 -18.60
C GLY A 175 8.40 1.30 -18.34
N GLN A 176 7.54 0.84 -19.24
CA GLN A 176 6.08 0.82 -19.14
C GLN A 176 5.49 -0.37 -18.37
N GLN A 177 6.23 -1.44 -18.06
CA GLN A 177 5.68 -2.57 -17.27
C GLN A 177 6.04 -2.49 -15.78
N ALA A 178 7.18 -1.89 -15.41
CA ALA A 178 7.51 -1.56 -14.03
C ALA A 178 6.69 -0.37 -13.47
N SER A 179 5.96 0.35 -14.33
CA SER A 179 5.21 1.58 -14.02
C SER A 179 3.83 1.38 -13.36
N GLN A 180 3.47 0.16 -12.97
CA GLN A 180 2.16 -0.11 -12.36
C GLN A 180 2.12 0.06 -10.84
N LEU A 181 3.28 0.09 -10.16
CA LEU A 181 3.29 0.25 -8.71
C LEU A 181 3.23 1.72 -8.34
N LEU A 182 2.35 2.04 -7.41
CA LEU A 182 2.16 3.40 -6.90
C LEU A 182 3.17 3.71 -5.82
N LEU A 183 3.38 2.78 -4.90
CA LEU A 183 4.26 2.96 -3.75
C LEU A 183 5.70 2.56 -4.09
N ARG A 184 6.64 3.31 -3.50
CA ARG A 184 8.08 2.95 -3.50
C ARG A 184 8.53 2.15 -2.26
N GLY A 185 7.59 1.84 -1.36
CA GLY A 185 7.81 1.11 -0.10
C GLY A 185 7.34 1.88 1.14
N LEU A 186 7.11 1.18 2.25
CA LEU A 186 6.59 1.73 3.51
C LEU A 186 7.72 1.89 4.54
N HIS A 187 8.51 2.96 4.43
CA HIS A 187 9.74 3.12 5.21
C HIS A 187 9.52 3.84 6.55
N PHE A 188 8.93 5.02 6.50
CA PHE A 188 8.61 5.81 7.69
C PHE A 188 7.24 6.46 7.50
N ALA A 189 6.42 6.45 8.56
CA ALA A 189 5.11 7.06 8.56
C ALA A 189 4.87 7.78 9.90
N ILE A 190 4.36 9.01 9.83
CA ILE A 190 3.84 9.74 10.98
C ILE A 190 2.33 9.78 10.82
N VAL A 191 1.61 9.23 11.78
CA VAL A 191 0.14 9.20 11.79
C VAL A 191 -0.34 10.31 12.71
N ASP A 192 -0.98 11.31 12.14
CA ASP A 192 -1.70 12.34 12.89
C ASP A 192 -3.06 11.79 13.35
N GLU A 193 -3.51 12.22 14.53
CA GLU A 193 -4.67 11.65 15.23
C GLU A 193 -4.64 10.11 15.27
N ALA A 194 -3.55 9.57 15.82
CA ALA A 194 -3.25 8.15 15.82
C ALA A 194 -4.33 7.29 16.50
N ASP A 195 -5.06 7.83 17.48
CA ASP A 195 -6.22 7.19 18.10
C ASP A 195 -7.35 7.00 17.07
N SER A 196 -7.69 8.04 16.33
CA SER A 196 -8.72 8.01 15.28
C SER A 196 -8.35 7.01 14.19
N VAL A 197 -7.09 7.03 13.73
CA VAL A 197 -6.64 6.17 12.62
C VAL A 197 -6.39 4.72 13.05
N LEU A 198 -5.64 4.49 14.13
CA LEU A 198 -5.17 3.16 14.51
C LEU A 198 -6.11 2.43 15.47
N VAL A 199 -7.09 3.11 16.06
CA VAL A 199 -8.08 2.50 16.95
C VAL A 199 -9.47 2.57 16.34
N ASP A 200 -9.98 3.78 16.06
CA ASP A 200 -11.37 3.93 15.63
C ASP A 200 -11.62 3.41 14.21
N GLU A 201 -10.79 3.81 13.25
CA GLU A 201 -10.91 3.40 11.85
C GLU A 201 -10.48 1.94 11.62
N ALA A 202 -9.55 1.44 12.43
CA ALA A 202 -9.04 0.07 12.35
C ALA A 202 -10.10 -1.02 12.64
N ARG A 203 -11.28 -0.64 13.16
CA ARG A 203 -12.39 -1.57 13.44
C ARG A 203 -12.99 -2.21 12.19
N THR A 204 -12.93 -1.52 11.05
CA THR A 204 -13.52 -2.00 9.79
C THR A 204 -12.40 -2.28 8.78
N PRO A 205 -12.28 -3.50 8.25
CA PRO A 205 -11.26 -3.80 7.25
C PRO A 205 -11.55 -3.05 5.94
N LEU A 206 -10.47 -2.57 5.29
CA LEU A 206 -10.55 -2.00 3.95
C LEU A 206 -10.53 -3.12 2.91
N ILE A 207 -11.54 -3.15 2.04
CA ILE A 207 -11.77 -4.24 1.07
C ILE A 207 -11.77 -3.69 -0.35
N ILE A 208 -10.97 -4.31 -1.23
CA ILE A 208 -11.09 -4.14 -2.69
C ILE A 208 -11.88 -5.32 -3.23
N SER A 209 -13.08 -5.05 -3.74
CA SER A 209 -13.88 -6.02 -4.47
C SER A 209 -13.63 -5.87 -5.96
N ARG A 210 -13.39 -6.98 -6.65
CA ARG A 210 -13.33 -7.04 -8.11
C ARG A 210 -14.28 -8.11 -8.58
N GLU A 211 -15.23 -7.74 -9.42
CA GLU A 211 -15.99 -8.71 -10.20
C GLU A 211 -15.05 -9.31 -11.24
N THR A 212 -14.86 -10.62 -11.17
CA THR A 212 -14.14 -11.37 -12.19
C THR A 212 -15.15 -12.08 -13.06
N ASP A 213 -15.44 -11.50 -14.21
CA ASP A 213 -16.00 -12.26 -15.31
C ASP A 213 -14.91 -13.19 -15.82
N ASP A 214 -15.05 -14.48 -15.50
CA ASP A 214 -14.22 -15.54 -16.06
C ASP A 214 -15.11 -16.37 -17.01
N PRO A 215 -15.18 -15.99 -18.30
CA PRO A 215 -15.95 -16.73 -19.30
C PRO A 215 -15.51 -18.19 -19.38
N ALA A 216 -14.21 -18.47 -19.19
CA ALA A 216 -13.69 -19.82 -19.22
C ALA A 216 -14.21 -20.62 -18.02
N ALA A 217 -14.19 -20.07 -16.80
CA ALA A 217 -14.81 -20.71 -15.64
C ALA A 217 -16.32 -20.93 -15.85
N THR A 218 -17.00 -19.96 -16.47
CA THR A 218 -18.44 -20.08 -16.78
C THR A 218 -18.72 -21.24 -17.74
N GLU A 219 -17.92 -21.40 -18.80
CA GLU A 219 -18.02 -22.53 -19.73
C GLU A 219 -17.70 -23.87 -19.05
N ILE A 220 -16.69 -23.90 -18.19
CA ILE A 220 -16.31 -25.07 -17.39
C ILE A 220 -17.47 -25.50 -16.47
N TYR A 221 -18.10 -24.56 -15.75
CA TYR A 221 -19.24 -24.87 -14.88
C TYR A 221 -20.47 -25.31 -15.68
N ARG A 222 -20.73 -24.69 -16.85
CA ARG A 222 -21.81 -25.11 -17.75
C ARG A 222 -21.58 -26.54 -18.24
N ALA A 223 -20.37 -26.87 -18.68
CA ALA A 223 -20.01 -28.23 -19.10
C ALA A 223 -20.19 -29.25 -17.96
N ALA A 224 -19.83 -28.89 -16.73
CA ALA A 224 -20.07 -29.73 -15.55
C ALA A 224 -21.56 -30.00 -15.30
N LEU A 225 -22.39 -28.97 -15.36
CA LEU A 225 -23.84 -29.09 -15.19
C LEU A 225 -24.48 -29.92 -16.30
N ASP A 226 -24.08 -29.72 -17.56
CA ASP A 226 -24.63 -30.46 -18.69
C ASP A 226 -24.25 -31.94 -18.64
N LEU A 227 -23.02 -32.25 -18.21
CA LEU A 227 -22.61 -33.63 -17.98
C LEU A 227 -23.37 -34.26 -16.82
N ALA A 228 -23.54 -33.54 -15.71
CA ALA A 228 -24.25 -33.99 -14.53
C ALA A 228 -25.71 -34.34 -14.83
N LYS A 229 -26.41 -33.55 -15.68
CA LYS A 229 -27.78 -33.85 -16.14
C LYS A 229 -27.91 -35.20 -16.84
N GLY A 230 -26.84 -35.69 -17.48
CA GLY A 230 -26.81 -36.99 -18.15
C GLY A 230 -26.62 -38.18 -17.20
N LEU A 231 -26.23 -37.94 -15.95
CA LEU A 231 -25.95 -38.99 -14.97
C LEU A 231 -27.21 -39.42 -14.22
N ARG A 232 -27.31 -40.72 -13.90
CA ARG A 232 -28.45 -41.32 -13.19
C ARG A 232 -28.08 -41.76 -11.79
N ALA A 233 -28.92 -41.40 -10.81
CA ALA A 233 -28.79 -41.85 -9.43
C ALA A 233 -28.86 -43.38 -9.34
N GLY A 234 -28.05 -43.99 -8.46
CA GLY A 234 -27.96 -45.45 -8.27
C GLY A 234 -27.06 -46.15 -9.29
N GLU A 235 -26.92 -45.61 -10.51
CA GLU A 235 -26.04 -46.16 -11.55
C GLU A 235 -24.70 -45.42 -11.62
N HIS A 236 -24.75 -44.10 -11.78
CA HIS A 236 -23.58 -43.26 -12.03
C HIS A 236 -23.10 -42.53 -10.77
N TYR A 237 -24.00 -42.28 -9.82
CA TYR A 237 -23.67 -41.67 -8.54
C TYR A 237 -24.56 -42.19 -7.41
N ARG A 238 -24.10 -42.03 -6.17
CA ARG A 238 -24.84 -42.35 -4.95
C ARG A 238 -25.01 -41.10 -4.10
N LEU A 239 -26.20 -40.95 -3.52
CA LEU A 239 -26.49 -39.94 -2.52
C LEU A 239 -26.17 -40.52 -1.14
N LEU A 240 -25.22 -39.90 -0.44
CA LEU A 240 -24.86 -40.25 0.93
C LEU A 240 -25.59 -39.31 1.88
N GLY A 241 -26.84 -39.66 2.20
CA GLY A 241 -27.74 -38.80 2.99
C GLY A 241 -27.23 -38.46 4.39
N SER A 242 -26.46 -39.36 5.02
CA SER A 242 -25.81 -39.11 6.32
C SER A 242 -24.71 -38.04 6.25
N GLU A 243 -24.05 -37.90 5.10
CA GLU A 243 -22.93 -36.97 4.87
C GLU A 243 -23.37 -35.71 4.10
N ARG A 244 -24.63 -35.65 3.64
CA ARG A 244 -25.11 -34.65 2.67
C ARG A 244 -24.15 -34.48 1.48
N ALA A 245 -23.65 -35.61 0.99
CA ALA A 245 -22.65 -35.66 -0.08
C ALA A 245 -23.13 -36.53 -1.24
N VAL A 246 -22.66 -36.20 -2.44
CA VAL A 246 -22.83 -37.04 -3.64
C VAL A 246 -21.49 -37.67 -3.98
N ARG A 247 -21.47 -38.96 -4.34
CA ARG A 247 -20.25 -39.66 -4.78
C ARG A 247 -20.48 -40.35 -6.11
N LEU A 248 -19.59 -40.11 -7.08
CA LEU A 248 -19.60 -40.87 -8.34
C LEU A 248 -19.24 -42.34 -8.09
N THR A 249 -20.02 -43.25 -8.70
CA THR A 249 -19.68 -44.70 -8.78
C THR A 249 -18.52 -44.92 -9.75
N GLU A 250 -17.93 -46.11 -9.78
CA GLU A 250 -16.89 -46.41 -10.79
C GLU A 250 -17.39 -46.21 -12.21
N ARG A 251 -18.65 -46.58 -12.48
CA ARG A 251 -19.30 -46.38 -13.79
C ARG A 251 -19.46 -44.91 -14.13
N GLY A 252 -19.89 -44.08 -13.17
CA GLY A 252 -19.95 -42.62 -13.34
C GLY A 252 -18.57 -42.00 -13.55
N ARG A 253 -17.56 -42.41 -12.77
CA ARG A 253 -16.17 -41.94 -12.94
C ARG A 253 -15.61 -42.29 -14.31
N ALA A 254 -15.89 -43.48 -14.83
CA ALA A 254 -15.47 -43.89 -16.17
C ALA A 254 -16.13 -43.05 -17.26
N LEU A 255 -17.45 -42.79 -17.16
CA LEU A 255 -18.19 -41.96 -18.11
C LEU A 255 -17.66 -40.52 -18.15
N VAL A 256 -17.49 -39.90 -16.98
CA VAL A 256 -16.98 -38.52 -16.85
C VAL A 256 -15.54 -38.41 -17.35
N ALA A 257 -14.71 -39.42 -17.08
CA ALA A 257 -13.32 -39.45 -17.53
C ALA A 257 -13.22 -39.59 -19.06
N GLY A 258 -14.10 -40.39 -19.67
CA GLY A 258 -14.13 -40.67 -21.11
C GLY A 258 -14.84 -39.61 -21.96
N THR A 259 -15.39 -38.56 -21.35
CA THR A 259 -15.98 -37.44 -22.08
C THR A 259 -14.89 -36.64 -22.79
N ASP A 260 -15.14 -36.25 -24.04
CA ASP A 260 -14.24 -35.38 -24.79
C ASP A 260 -14.14 -34.01 -24.10
N ALA A 261 -12.94 -33.68 -23.66
CA ALA A 261 -12.63 -32.44 -22.96
C ALA A 261 -11.98 -31.38 -23.89
N SER A 262 -11.75 -31.72 -25.16
CA SER A 262 -11.04 -30.88 -26.12
C SER A 262 -11.79 -29.59 -26.47
N ALA A 263 -13.13 -29.62 -26.44
CA ALA A 263 -13.98 -28.48 -26.78
C ALA A 263 -13.97 -27.35 -25.73
N VAL A 264 -13.74 -27.66 -24.45
CA VAL A 264 -13.75 -26.67 -23.34
C VAL A 264 -12.32 -26.29 -22.91
N GLY A 265 -11.37 -27.24 -22.97
CA GLY A 265 -9.96 -26.97 -22.68
C GLY A 265 -9.66 -26.52 -21.24
N GLY A 266 -8.48 -25.92 -21.03
CA GLY A 266 -8.09 -25.33 -19.74
C GLY A 266 -8.11 -26.32 -18.56
N LEU A 267 -8.65 -25.87 -17.41
CA LEU A 267 -8.82 -26.72 -16.22
C LEU A 267 -9.73 -27.93 -16.46
N TRP A 268 -10.68 -27.83 -17.40
CA TRP A 268 -11.56 -28.94 -17.78
C TRP A 268 -10.80 -30.06 -18.47
N ALA A 269 -9.61 -29.84 -19.03
CA ALA A 269 -8.79 -30.92 -19.56
C ALA A 269 -8.29 -31.88 -18.46
N SER A 270 -8.18 -31.39 -17.22
CA SER A 270 -7.78 -32.22 -16.07
C SER A 270 -8.91 -33.16 -15.65
N ARG A 271 -8.68 -34.47 -15.80
CA ARG A 271 -9.61 -35.52 -15.37
C ARG A 271 -10.04 -35.34 -13.90
N ARG A 272 -9.10 -34.98 -13.03
CA ARG A 272 -9.37 -34.78 -11.60
C ARG A 272 -10.36 -33.63 -11.40
N VAL A 273 -10.11 -32.49 -12.04
CA VAL A 273 -10.96 -31.30 -11.93
C VAL A 273 -12.36 -31.58 -12.50
N ARG A 274 -12.47 -32.28 -13.64
CA ARG A 274 -13.79 -32.69 -14.17
C ARG A 274 -14.59 -33.52 -13.19
N LEU A 275 -13.95 -34.53 -12.58
CA LEU A 275 -14.62 -35.40 -11.61
C LEU A 275 -15.10 -34.63 -10.38
N GLU A 276 -14.27 -33.74 -9.83
CA GLU A 276 -14.62 -32.90 -8.69
C GLU A 276 -15.79 -31.95 -9.02
N LEU A 277 -15.73 -31.27 -10.17
CA LEU A 277 -16.77 -30.32 -10.59
C LEU A 277 -18.10 -30.99 -10.93
N VAL A 278 -18.09 -32.18 -11.52
CA VAL A 278 -19.32 -32.92 -11.82
C VAL A 278 -19.95 -33.48 -10.55
N GLU A 279 -19.13 -33.94 -9.59
CA GLU A 279 -19.63 -34.37 -8.28
C GLU A 279 -20.25 -33.19 -7.51
N GLN A 280 -19.65 -32.00 -7.59
CA GLN A 280 -20.21 -30.75 -7.06
C GLN A 280 -21.47 -30.28 -7.82
N ALA A 281 -21.55 -30.48 -9.13
CA ALA A 281 -22.73 -30.13 -9.92
C ALA A 281 -23.94 -31.03 -9.62
N LEU A 282 -23.72 -32.22 -9.05
CA LEU A 282 -24.77 -33.14 -8.63
C LEU A 282 -25.28 -32.88 -7.20
N SER A 283 -24.54 -32.15 -6.37
CA SER A 283 -24.89 -31.83 -4.99
C SER A 283 -25.82 -30.63 -4.89
#